data_AF-A0A101RL63-F1
#
_entry.id   AF-A0A101RL63-F1
#
_cell.length_a   1.000
_cell.length_b   1.000
_cell.length_c   1.000
_cell.angle_alpha   90.00
_cell.angle_beta   90.00
_cell.angle_gamma   90.00
#
_symmetry.space_group_name_H-M   'P 1'
#
loop_
_entity.id
_entity.type
_entity.pdbx_description
1 polymer ?
#
loop_
_entity_poly.entity_id
_entity_poly.type
_entity_poly.pdbx_seq_one_letter_code
_entity_poly.pdbx_strand_id
1 'polypeptide(L)'
;MTTDWQTRFADLLAGNHSSTGDPVDAGAQLVVIDPDGTEVFRQPLARHFRAEPEPDQLIWIRPLVGGQTSPDLGFVFNLNQTRRRALEWTEAHLDDNGDVIMQLRSGETARIQPAEGEELAKIEHWDDFLNRLTREEEQQLATLEGDSWHGQFS
;
A
#
# COMPACT_ATOMS: atom_id res chain seq x y z
N MET A 1 -21.04 -3.36 16.20
CA MET A 1 -20.34 -2.10 15.88
C MET A 1 -20.11 -2.11 14.39
N THR A 2 -20.58 -1.11 13.66
CA THR A 2 -20.28 -0.97 12.23
C THR A 2 -18.80 -0.67 12.10
N THR A 3 -18.04 -1.48 11.36
CA THR A 3 -16.61 -1.22 11.11
C THR A 3 -16.48 0.08 10.34
N ASP A 4 -15.71 1.04 10.84
CA ASP A 4 -15.39 2.25 10.08
C ASP A 4 -14.37 1.96 8.97
N TRP A 5 -14.26 2.87 8.01
CA TRP A 5 -13.38 2.68 6.86
C TRP A 5 -11.90 2.60 7.26
N GLN A 6 -11.48 3.25 8.34
CA GLN A 6 -10.07 3.25 8.78
C GLN A 6 -9.67 1.90 9.34
N THR A 7 -10.54 1.31 10.15
CA THR A 7 -10.40 -0.04 10.68
C THR A 7 -10.35 -1.05 9.54
N ARG A 8 -11.28 -0.94 8.58
CA ARG A 8 -11.30 -1.82 7.41
C ARG A 8 -10.05 -1.64 6.55
N PHE A 9 -9.60 -0.41 6.34
CA PHE A 9 -8.36 -0.12 5.62
C PHE A 9 -7.15 -0.80 6.27
N ALA A 10 -7.03 -0.69 7.60
CA ALA A 10 -5.98 -1.36 8.36
C ALA A 10 -6.07 -2.89 8.23
N ASP A 11 -7.27 -3.46 8.30
CA ASP A 11 -7.50 -4.90 8.15
C ASP A 11 -7.18 -5.42 6.75
N LEU A 12 -7.46 -4.63 5.71
CA LEU A 12 -7.10 -4.94 4.33
C LEU A 12 -5.57 -5.00 4.18
N LEU A 13 -4.85 -3.99 4.66
CA LEU A 13 -3.39 -3.97 4.58
C LEU A 13 -2.73 -5.06 5.43
N ALA A 14 -3.28 -5.35 6.61
CA ALA A 14 -2.75 -6.39 7.49
C ALA A 14 -2.99 -7.81 6.96
N GLY A 15 -3.94 -8.00 6.02
CA GLY A 15 -4.34 -9.32 5.54
C GLY A 15 -5.32 -10.04 6.49
N ASN A 16 -5.92 -9.35 7.45
CA ASN A 16 -6.86 -9.92 8.43
C ASN A 16 -8.16 -10.46 7.81
N HIS A 17 -8.37 -10.21 6.52
CA HIS A 17 -9.48 -10.73 5.72
C HIS A 17 -9.15 -12.06 5.02
N SER A 18 -7.98 -12.64 5.30
CA SER A 18 -7.57 -13.94 4.77
C SER A 18 -8.60 -15.03 5.09
N SER A 19 -8.92 -15.82 4.07
CA SER A 19 -9.81 -16.98 4.21
C SER A 19 -9.14 -18.19 4.87
N THR A 20 -7.80 -18.25 4.84
CA THR A 20 -6.99 -19.29 5.50
C THR A 20 -6.72 -18.96 6.97
N GLY A 21 -6.89 -17.69 7.35
CA GLY A 21 -6.51 -17.15 8.65
C GLY A 21 -5.02 -16.79 8.74
N ASP A 22 -4.23 -17.07 7.71
CA ASP A 22 -2.85 -16.58 7.60
C ASP A 22 -2.87 -15.18 6.96
N PRO A 23 -2.45 -14.12 7.68
CA PRO A 23 -2.43 -12.77 7.14
C PRO A 23 -1.47 -12.59 5.97
N VAL A 24 -0.44 -13.44 5.81
CA VAL A 24 0.50 -13.30 4.69
C VAL A 24 -0.12 -13.68 3.35
N ASP A 25 -1.14 -14.56 3.36
CA ASP A 25 -1.86 -15.02 2.17
C ASP A 25 -2.86 -13.98 1.62
N ALA A 26 -2.97 -12.82 2.27
CA ALA A 26 -3.88 -11.75 1.90
C ALA A 26 -3.18 -10.39 2.00
N GLY A 27 -3.76 -9.38 1.36
CA GLY A 27 -3.23 -8.03 1.36
C GLY A 27 -4.15 -7.08 0.62
N ALA A 28 -3.71 -5.85 0.40
CA ALA A 28 -4.51 -4.85 -0.27
C ALA A 28 -3.83 -4.31 -1.52
N GLN A 29 -4.65 -3.85 -2.46
CA GLN A 29 -4.20 -3.10 -3.61
C GLN A 29 -4.94 -1.76 -3.68
N LEU A 30 -4.28 -0.77 -4.26
CA LEU A 30 -4.86 0.50 -4.63
C LEU A 30 -5.25 0.47 -6.10
N VAL A 31 -6.48 0.89 -6.38
CA VAL A 31 -6.98 1.18 -7.72
C VAL A 31 -7.37 2.66 -7.74
N VAL A 32 -6.86 3.44 -8.70
CA VAL A 32 -7.26 4.84 -8.91
C VAL A 32 -8.04 4.94 -10.20
N ILE A 33 -9.20 5.59 -10.11
CA ILE A 33 -10.16 5.75 -11.17
C ILE A 33 -10.33 7.26 -11.43
N ASP A 34 -10.16 7.66 -12.68
CA ASP A 34 -10.36 9.04 -13.12
C ASP A 34 -11.85 9.43 -13.08
N PRO A 35 -12.17 10.74 -13.12
CA PRO A 35 -13.57 11.21 -13.13
C PRO A 35 -14.43 10.66 -14.28
N ASP A 36 -13.82 10.20 -15.37
CA ASP A 36 -14.51 9.58 -16.50
C ASP A 36 -14.79 8.08 -16.31
N GLY A 37 -14.36 7.50 -15.18
CA GLY A 37 -14.53 6.09 -14.84
C GLY A 37 -13.38 5.18 -15.31
N THR A 38 -12.33 5.73 -15.91
CA THR A 38 -11.18 4.95 -16.39
C THR A 38 -10.23 4.59 -15.24
N GLU A 39 -9.84 3.33 -15.12
CA GLU A 39 -8.75 2.93 -14.24
C GLU A 39 -7.41 3.43 -14.80
N VAL A 40 -6.73 4.30 -14.04
CA VAL A 40 -5.44 4.91 -14.44
C VAL A 40 -4.27 4.38 -13.65
N PHE A 41 -4.52 3.71 -12.52
CA PHE A 41 -3.48 3.17 -11.67
C PHE A 41 -3.97 1.95 -10.91
N ARG A 42 -3.14 0.91 -10.86
CA ARG A 42 -3.30 -0.24 -9.99
C ARG A 42 -1.94 -0.68 -9.50
N GLN A 43 -1.79 -0.84 -8.18
CA GLN A 43 -0.60 -1.43 -7.57
C GLN A 43 -0.96 -2.09 -6.24
N PRO A 44 -0.18 -3.08 -5.77
CA PRO A 44 -0.36 -3.61 -4.44
C PRO A 44 0.17 -2.60 -3.42
N LEU A 45 -0.28 -2.72 -2.19
CA LEU A 45 0.16 -1.87 -1.09
C LEU A 45 1.01 -2.68 -0.11
N ALA A 46 2.11 -2.08 0.34
CA ALA A 46 2.81 -2.59 1.51
C ALA A 46 1.87 -2.58 2.73
N ARG A 47 2.09 -3.50 3.67
CA ARG A 47 1.28 -3.71 4.88
C ARG A 47 1.38 -2.60 5.94
N HIS A 48 1.74 -1.38 5.54
CA HIS A 48 1.97 -0.25 6.44
C HIS A 48 1.35 1.03 5.89
N PHE A 49 0.73 1.80 6.79
CA PHE A 49 0.22 3.13 6.51
C PHE A 49 0.43 4.08 7.69
N ARG A 50 0.32 5.38 7.43
CA ARG A 50 0.22 6.41 8.47
C ARG A 50 -0.92 7.36 8.12
N ALA A 51 -1.95 7.39 8.96
CA ALA A 51 -3.04 8.36 8.83
C ALA A 51 -2.70 9.66 9.57
N GLU A 52 -2.95 10.77 8.90
CA GLU A 52 -2.92 12.14 9.39
C GLU A 52 -4.33 12.71 9.15
N PRO A 53 -5.30 12.37 10.02
CA PRO A 53 -6.65 12.91 9.93
C PRO A 53 -6.65 14.43 10.17
N GLU A 54 -7.82 15.05 10.21
CA GLU A 54 -7.99 16.52 10.30
C GLU A 54 -6.89 17.26 11.11
N PRO A 55 -6.39 18.41 10.59
CA PRO A 55 -6.92 19.17 9.45
C PRO A 55 -6.45 18.67 8.07
N ASP A 56 -5.47 17.79 8.01
CA ASP A 56 -4.74 17.52 6.77
C ASP A 56 -5.45 16.51 5.84
N GLN A 57 -6.20 15.55 6.41
CA GLN A 57 -6.90 14.49 5.67
C GLN A 57 -5.96 13.75 4.70
N LEU A 58 -4.87 13.23 5.26
CA LEU A 58 -3.76 12.58 4.57
C LEU A 58 -3.51 11.14 5.05
N ILE A 59 -3.16 10.26 4.12
CA ILE A 59 -2.83 8.86 4.42
C ILE A 59 -1.62 8.52 3.58
N TRP A 60 -0.55 8.23 4.29
CA TRP A 60 0.69 7.81 3.71
C TRP A 60 0.63 6.31 3.50
N ILE A 61 0.65 5.90 2.25
CA ILE A 61 0.65 4.50 1.81
C ILE A 61 1.91 4.21 1.01
N ARG A 62 2.21 2.93 0.76
CA ARG A 62 3.35 2.55 -0.10
C ARG A 62 2.88 1.62 -1.23
N PRO A 63 2.55 2.17 -2.41
CA PRO A 63 2.36 1.37 -3.60
C PRO A 63 3.65 0.63 -3.97
N LEU A 64 3.56 -0.66 -4.22
CA LEU A 64 4.69 -1.52 -4.58
C LEU A 64 4.94 -1.45 -6.08
N VAL A 65 5.49 -0.33 -6.55
CA VAL A 65 5.80 -0.09 -7.97
C VAL A 65 7.10 -0.80 -8.38
N GLY A 66 7.12 -1.37 -9.60
CA GLY A 66 8.33 -1.95 -10.19
C GLY A 66 8.74 -3.27 -9.56
N GLY A 67 10.05 -3.44 -9.35
CA GLY A 67 10.66 -4.68 -8.85
C GLY A 67 11.16 -5.59 -9.98
N GLN A 68 12.19 -6.37 -9.68
CA GLN A 68 12.82 -7.27 -10.66
C GLN A 68 13.48 -8.47 -9.99
N THR A 69 13.59 -9.58 -10.72
CA THR A 69 14.35 -10.76 -10.26
C THR A 69 15.85 -10.54 -10.48
N SER A 70 16.61 -10.65 -9.40
CA SER A 70 18.07 -10.74 -9.39
C SER A 70 18.49 -12.21 -9.26
N PRO A 71 19.49 -12.68 -10.04
CA PRO A 71 20.01 -14.05 -9.92
C PRO A 71 20.51 -14.39 -8.52
N ASP A 72 21.12 -13.42 -7.83
CA ASP A 72 21.79 -13.66 -6.54
C ASP A 72 20.91 -13.30 -5.34
N LEU A 73 19.95 -12.41 -5.53
CA LEU A 73 19.15 -11.83 -4.45
C LEU A 73 17.67 -12.21 -4.54
N GLY A 74 17.23 -12.93 -5.56
CA GLY A 74 15.80 -13.15 -5.82
C GLY A 74 15.08 -11.86 -6.22
N PHE A 75 13.79 -11.75 -5.96
CA PHE A 75 13.03 -10.54 -6.29
C PHE A 75 13.49 -9.35 -5.40
N VAL A 76 13.82 -8.22 -6.02
CA VAL A 76 14.29 -7.01 -5.34
C VAL A 76 13.50 -5.79 -5.76
N PHE A 77 13.31 -4.86 -4.82
CA PHE A 77 12.66 -3.58 -5.06
C PHE A 77 13.66 -2.44 -4.99
N ASN A 78 13.43 -1.41 -5.80
CA ASN A 78 14.09 -0.14 -5.67
C ASN A 78 13.27 0.73 -4.69
N LEU A 79 13.89 1.13 -3.57
CA LEU A 79 13.20 1.86 -2.50
C LEU A 79 12.86 3.31 -2.86
N ASN A 80 13.54 3.90 -3.84
CA ASN A 80 13.18 5.20 -4.43
C ASN A 80 11.91 5.10 -5.30
N GLN A 81 11.71 3.96 -5.98
CA GLN A 81 10.51 3.70 -6.77
C GLN A 81 9.32 3.32 -5.89
N THR A 82 9.52 2.50 -4.86
CA THR A 82 8.49 2.10 -3.88
C THR A 82 8.38 3.08 -2.71
N ARG A 83 8.57 4.38 -2.96
CA ARG A 83 8.43 5.41 -1.91
C ARG A 83 6.98 5.56 -1.46
N ARG A 84 6.79 6.01 -0.21
CA ARG A 84 5.45 6.34 0.29
C ARG A 84 4.82 7.47 -0.52
N ARG A 85 3.51 7.42 -0.67
CA ARG A 85 2.67 8.41 -1.32
C ARG A 85 1.60 8.85 -0.34
N ALA A 86 1.38 10.15 -0.28
CA ALA A 86 0.23 10.70 0.40
C ALA A 86 -0.97 10.63 -0.54
N LEU A 87 -2.09 10.10 -0.06
CA LEU A 87 -3.40 10.35 -0.67
C LEU A 87 -4.07 11.45 0.14
N GLU A 88 -4.42 12.54 -0.52
CA GLU A 88 -5.26 13.62 0.00
C GLU A 88 -6.71 13.30 -0.35
N TRP A 89 -7.59 13.14 0.63
CA TRP A 89 -9.02 12.93 0.39
C TRP A 89 -9.89 14.06 0.93
N THR A 90 -11.10 14.14 0.39
CA THR A 90 -12.18 14.98 0.91
C THR A 90 -13.26 14.14 1.59
N GLU A 91 -13.42 12.88 1.19
CA GLU A 91 -14.40 11.96 1.72
C GLU A 91 -13.87 10.53 1.65
N ALA A 92 -14.19 9.71 2.66
CA ALA A 92 -13.85 8.29 2.68
C ALA A 92 -14.98 7.48 3.32
N HIS A 93 -15.34 6.35 2.70
CA HIS A 93 -16.39 5.45 3.18
C HIS A 93 -16.13 4.00 2.73
N LEU A 94 -16.99 3.09 3.20
CA LEU A 94 -17.02 1.71 2.72
C LEU A 94 -18.13 1.55 1.69
N ASP A 95 -17.85 0.83 0.60
CA ASP A 95 -18.88 0.38 -0.32
C ASP A 95 -19.60 -0.89 0.18
N ASP A 96 -20.53 -1.41 -0.61
CA ASP A 96 -21.30 -2.62 -0.28
C ASP A 96 -20.45 -3.90 -0.22
N ASN A 97 -19.28 -3.91 -0.87
CA ASN A 97 -18.33 -5.02 -0.83
C ASN A 97 -17.35 -4.92 0.35
N GLY A 98 -17.39 -3.81 1.09
CA GLY A 98 -16.43 -3.51 2.15
C GLY A 98 -15.08 -3.04 1.62
N ASP A 99 -15.03 -2.57 0.37
CA ASP A 99 -13.89 -1.84 -0.17
C ASP A 99 -13.87 -0.42 0.37
N VAL A 100 -12.68 0.13 0.58
CA VAL A 100 -12.52 1.50 1.05
C VAL A 100 -12.49 2.42 -0.16
N ILE A 101 -13.47 3.30 -0.25
CA ILE A 101 -13.59 4.31 -1.30
C ILE A 101 -13.20 5.66 -0.75
N MET A 102 -12.24 6.33 -1.41
CA MET A 102 -11.77 7.66 -1.07
C MET A 102 -11.92 8.59 -2.27
N GLN A 103 -12.63 9.70 -2.07
CA GLN A 103 -12.66 10.80 -3.04
C GLN A 103 -11.42 11.66 -2.82
N LEU A 104 -10.51 11.64 -3.80
CA LEU A 104 -9.26 12.36 -3.71
C LEU A 104 -9.47 13.85 -4.00
N ARG A 105 -8.65 14.71 -3.38
CA ARG A 105 -8.68 16.16 -3.62
C ARG A 105 -8.37 16.53 -5.08
N SER A 106 -7.66 15.65 -5.80
CA SER A 106 -7.41 15.75 -7.25
C SER A 106 -8.67 15.55 -8.11
N GLY A 107 -9.75 15.00 -7.55
CA GLY A 107 -10.98 14.64 -8.25
C GLY A 107 -11.08 13.17 -8.66
N GLU A 108 -9.99 12.41 -8.52
CA GLU A 108 -9.97 10.96 -8.76
C GLU A 108 -10.61 10.19 -7.60
N THR A 109 -11.03 8.95 -7.84
CA THR A 109 -11.45 8.03 -6.78
C THR A 109 -10.37 6.99 -6.54
N ALA A 110 -9.88 6.90 -5.31
CA ALA A 110 -9.05 5.79 -4.85
C ALA A 110 -9.94 4.71 -4.22
N ARG A 111 -9.82 3.49 -4.72
CA ARG A 111 -10.44 2.28 -4.15
C ARG A 111 -9.34 1.38 -3.60
N ILE A 112 -9.47 1.02 -2.33
CA ILE A 112 -8.60 0.05 -1.67
C ILE A 112 -9.42 -1.21 -1.40
N GLN A 113 -8.96 -2.31 -1.97
CA GLN A 113 -9.66 -3.59 -2.02
C GLN A 113 -8.65 -4.73 -1.80
N PRO A 114 -9.10 -5.97 -1.53
CA PRO A 114 -8.23 -7.14 -1.47
C PRO A 114 -7.34 -7.27 -2.72
N ALA A 115 -6.07 -7.60 -2.51
CA ALA A 115 -5.14 -7.91 -3.60
C ALA A 115 -5.41 -9.32 -4.15
N GLU A 116 -5.29 -9.48 -5.47
CA GLU A 116 -5.50 -10.76 -6.14
C GLU A 116 -4.42 -11.02 -7.21
N GLY A 117 -4.21 -12.28 -7.54
CA GLY A 117 -3.33 -12.69 -8.65
C GLY A 117 -1.90 -12.14 -8.52
N GLU A 118 -1.44 -11.42 -9.55
CA GLU A 118 -0.08 -10.86 -9.60
C GLU A 118 0.18 -9.82 -8.49
N GLU A 119 -0.86 -9.10 -8.06
CA GLU A 119 -0.71 -8.08 -7.02
C GLU A 119 -0.41 -8.72 -5.66
N LEU A 120 -1.06 -9.85 -5.35
CA LEU A 120 -0.81 -10.61 -4.14
C LEU A 120 0.60 -11.23 -4.14
N ALA A 121 1.00 -11.87 -5.24
CA ALA A 121 2.36 -12.41 -5.39
C ALA A 121 3.45 -11.33 -5.21
N LYS A 122 3.15 -10.08 -5.59
CA LYS A 122 4.06 -8.95 -5.41
C LYS A 122 4.15 -8.48 -3.96
N ILE A 123 3.08 -8.64 -3.17
CA ILE A 123 3.10 -8.40 -1.72
C ILE A 123 3.99 -9.46 -1.04
N GLU A 124 3.87 -10.73 -1.42
CA GLU A 124 4.74 -11.80 -0.91
C GLU A 124 6.22 -11.50 -1.20
N HIS A 125 6.54 -11.09 -2.43
CA HIS A 125 7.91 -10.67 -2.78
C HIS A 125 8.40 -9.48 -1.97
N TRP A 126 7.52 -8.56 -1.61
CA TRP A 126 7.86 -7.42 -0.77
C TRP A 126 8.14 -7.84 0.66
N ASP A 127 7.32 -8.73 1.24
CA ASP A 127 7.52 -9.26 2.58
C ASP A 127 8.85 -10.03 2.67
N ASP A 128 9.17 -10.85 1.66
CA ASP A 128 10.46 -11.53 1.52
C ASP A 128 11.65 -10.56 1.37
N PHE A 129 11.45 -9.46 0.65
CA PHE A 129 12.46 -8.43 0.46
C PHE A 129 12.76 -7.70 1.79
N LEU A 130 11.73 -7.38 2.59
CA LEU A 130 11.90 -6.72 3.88
C LEU A 130 12.74 -7.54 4.86
N ASN A 131 12.60 -8.88 4.84
CA ASN A 131 13.40 -9.78 5.67
C ASN A 131 14.92 -9.70 5.42
N ARG A 132 15.35 -9.02 4.34
CA ARG A 132 16.76 -8.81 3.98
C ARG A 132 17.29 -7.46 4.44
N LEU A 133 16.43 -6.52 4.83
CA LEU A 133 16.84 -5.23 5.34
C LEU A 133 17.43 -5.39 6.74
N THR A 134 18.45 -4.61 7.04
CA THR A 134 18.93 -4.46 8.41
C THR A 134 17.91 -3.65 9.23
N ARG A 135 17.92 -3.79 10.56
CA ARG A 135 17.06 -2.98 11.44
C ARG A 135 17.22 -1.48 11.26
N GLU A 136 18.43 -1.04 10.92
CA GLU A 136 18.70 0.37 10.63
C GLU A 136 18.02 0.80 9.33
N GLU A 137 18.10 -0.03 8.28
CA GLU A 137 17.41 0.23 7.01
C GLU A 137 15.89 0.19 7.17
N GLU A 138 15.34 -0.75 7.95
CA GLU A 138 13.90 -0.77 8.28
C GLU A 138 13.48 0.51 9.02
N GLN A 139 14.28 0.98 9.97
CA GLN A 139 14.00 2.22 10.68
C GLN A 139 14.07 3.43 9.74
N GLN A 140 15.08 3.53 8.89
CA GLN A 140 15.17 4.58 7.87
C GLN A 140 13.98 4.53 6.91
N LEU A 141 13.54 3.33 6.54
CA LEU A 141 12.37 3.12 5.69
C LEU A 141 11.08 3.60 6.36
N ALA A 142 11.01 3.52 7.69
CA ALA A 142 9.89 3.95 8.53
C ALA A 142 9.94 5.44 8.93
N THR A 143 11.11 6.05 9.11
CA THR A 143 11.26 7.45 9.54
C THR A 143 11.24 8.45 8.39
N LEU A 144 11.70 8.07 7.19
CA LEU A 144 11.64 8.94 5.99
C LEU A 144 12.35 10.30 6.19
N GLU A 145 13.54 10.32 6.78
CA GLU A 145 14.29 11.58 6.99
C GLU A 145 14.81 12.25 5.70
N GLY A 146 14.59 11.67 4.51
CA GLY A 146 15.03 12.26 3.24
C GLY A 146 14.15 11.91 2.02
N ASP A 147 14.24 12.74 0.99
CA ASP A 147 13.52 12.60 -0.30
C ASP A 147 14.08 11.48 -1.19
N SER A 148 15.17 10.83 -0.78
CA SER A 148 15.87 9.80 -1.53
C SER A 148 16.49 8.76 -0.59
N TRP A 149 16.43 7.50 -1.01
CA TRP A 149 17.11 6.37 -0.40
C TRP A 149 18.54 6.27 -0.94
N HIS A 150 19.51 6.16 -0.04
CA HIS A 150 20.94 6.08 -0.35
C HIS A 150 21.60 4.74 0.08
N GLY A 151 20.80 3.77 0.55
CA GLY A 151 21.28 2.43 0.90
C GLY A 151 21.39 1.48 -0.30
N GLN A 152 21.67 0.20 -0.05
CA GLN A 152 21.99 -0.81 -1.08
C GLN A 152 20.92 -0.97 -2.16
N PHE A 153 19.66 -0.67 -1.84
CA PHE A 153 18.49 -0.81 -2.73
C PHE A 153 17.98 0.54 -3.28
N SER A 154 18.87 1.52 -3.47
CA SER A 154 18.57 2.82 -4.11
C SER A 154 18.19 2.72 -5.58
#